data_AF-A0A3Q0E032-F1
#
_entry.id   AF-A0A3Q0E032-F1
#
_cell.length_a   1.000
_cell.length_b   1.000
_cell.length_c   1.000
_cell.angle_alpha   90.00
_cell.angle_beta   90.00
_cell.angle_gamma   90.00
#
_symmetry.space_group_name_H-M   'P 1'
#
loop_
_entity.id
_entity.type
_entity.pdbx_description
1 polymer ?
#
loop_
_entity_poly.entity_id
_entity_poly.type
_entity_poly.pdbx_seq_one_letter_code
_entity_poly.pdbx_strand_id
1 'polypeptide(L)'
;MDTGLSSQPSVEDQSTMPEVKDLSEALPEASMDPITGVGVVASRNRAPTGYDVVAQTADGVDADLWKDGLFKSKVTRYLCFTRSFSKENSHLGNVLVDMKLIDIKDTLPVGFIPIQETVDTRESSFSTYHSSQ
;
A
#
# COMPACT_ATOMS: atom_id res chain seq x y z
N MET A 1 13.34 -75.90 22.15
CA MET A 1 14.68 -75.46 22.56
C MET A 1 15.10 -74.39 21.57
N ASP A 2 14.62 -73.15 21.58
CA ASP A 2 14.06 -72.31 22.64
C ASP A 2 15.00 -72.08 23.83
N THR A 3 14.99 -70.85 24.37
CA THR A 3 16.01 -70.03 25.09
C THR A 3 16.89 -69.16 24.16
N GLY A 4 16.94 -67.83 24.27
CA GLY A 4 16.13 -66.93 25.11
C GLY A 4 16.90 -65.67 25.56
N LEU A 5 16.37 -64.51 25.18
CA LEU A 5 16.51 -63.19 25.84
C LEU A 5 17.92 -62.54 25.99
N SER A 6 18.06 -61.35 25.41
CA SER A 6 18.78 -60.22 26.02
C SER A 6 17.97 -58.95 25.76
N SER A 7 17.92 -58.03 26.74
CA SER A 7 16.82 -57.06 26.87
C SER A 7 17.24 -55.66 27.32
N GLN A 8 16.93 -54.65 26.47
CA GLN A 8 16.77 -53.21 26.79
C GLN A 8 18.04 -52.48 27.33
N PRO A 9 18.05 -51.14 27.54
CA PRO A 9 17.12 -50.02 27.21
C PRO A 9 17.81 -48.99 26.25
N SER A 10 17.40 -47.73 25.96
CA SER A 10 16.13 -46.96 25.79
C SER A 10 16.47 -45.53 25.29
N VAL A 11 15.52 -44.77 24.71
CA VAL A 11 15.62 -43.32 24.33
C VAL A 11 16.51 -43.13 23.07
N GLU A 12 16.13 -42.41 22.00
CA GLU A 12 15.64 -41.02 21.95
C GLU A 12 14.30 -40.82 21.20
N ASP A 13 13.40 -40.12 21.88
CA ASP A 13 12.23 -39.47 21.30
C ASP A 13 12.71 -38.32 20.40
N GLN A 14 12.63 -38.48 19.08
CA GLN A 14 12.87 -37.40 18.14
C GLN A 14 11.72 -36.40 18.21
N SER A 15 11.82 -35.52 19.21
CA SER A 15 11.19 -34.21 19.25
C SER A 15 11.59 -33.40 18.02
N THR A 16 10.87 -33.64 16.91
CA THR A 16 10.85 -32.72 15.78
C THR A 16 10.24 -31.43 16.27
N MET A 17 11.10 -30.48 16.67
CA MET A 17 10.68 -29.09 16.74
C MET A 17 10.13 -28.72 15.36
N PRO A 18 8.91 -28.18 15.27
CA PRO A 18 8.45 -27.62 14.02
C PRO A 18 9.42 -26.50 13.62
N GLU A 19 9.80 -26.48 12.35
CA GLU A 19 10.66 -25.45 11.78
C GLU A 19 10.02 -24.08 12.03
N VAL A 20 10.60 -23.33 12.96
CA VAL A 20 10.19 -21.96 13.29
C VAL A 20 10.66 -21.06 12.16
N LYS A 21 9.85 -20.99 11.10
CA LYS A 21 10.01 -20.00 10.04
C LYS A 21 10.06 -18.61 10.67
N ASP A 22 11.07 -17.83 10.30
CA ASP A 22 11.24 -16.50 10.85
C ASP A 22 9.98 -15.66 10.58
N LEU A 23 9.53 -14.93 11.61
CA LEU A 23 8.31 -14.13 11.55
C LEU A 23 8.36 -13.04 10.45
N SER A 24 9.55 -12.71 9.95
CA SER A 24 9.76 -11.88 8.76
C SER A 24 9.25 -12.50 7.46
N GLU A 25 9.26 -13.84 7.31
CA GLU A 25 8.67 -14.51 6.14
C GLU A 25 7.13 -14.51 6.19
N ALA A 26 6.54 -14.39 7.38
CA ALA A 26 5.10 -14.45 7.61
C ALA A 26 4.39 -13.10 7.47
N LEU A 27 5.15 -12.01 7.42
CA LEU A 27 4.66 -10.67 7.15
C LEU A 27 4.99 -10.30 5.70
N PRO A 28 4.13 -9.58 4.97
CA PRO A 28 4.54 -9.00 3.69
C PRO A 28 5.70 -8.04 3.95
N GLU A 29 6.89 -8.35 3.46
CA GLU A 29 7.96 -7.36 3.32
C GLU A 29 7.48 -6.27 2.37
N ALA A 30 6.87 -5.22 2.93
CA ALA A 30 6.57 -4.01 2.19
C ALA A 30 7.91 -3.46 1.69
N SER A 31 8.18 -3.61 0.38
CA SER A 31 9.53 -3.39 -0.12
C SER A 31 9.99 -1.97 0.21
N MET A 32 11.24 -1.85 0.70
CA MET A 32 11.83 -0.56 1.03
C MET A 32 12.28 0.23 -0.22
N ASP A 33 11.80 -0.17 -1.41
CA ASP A 33 11.99 0.57 -2.64
C ASP A 33 11.31 1.94 -2.54
N PRO A 34 11.90 3.00 -3.13
CA PRO A 34 11.30 4.32 -3.10
C PRO A 34 9.97 4.35 -3.88
N ILE A 35 9.05 5.21 -3.46
CA ILE A 35 7.86 5.51 -4.26
C ILE A 35 8.32 6.28 -5.51
N THR A 36 7.98 5.79 -6.69
CA THR A 36 8.33 6.37 -8.00
C THR A 36 7.14 7.03 -8.71
N GLY A 37 5.92 6.80 -8.22
CA GLY A 37 4.72 7.46 -8.71
C GLY A 37 3.60 7.46 -7.67
N VAL A 38 2.76 8.49 -7.70
CA VAL A 38 1.59 8.66 -6.83
C VAL A 38 0.43 9.26 -7.63
N GLY A 39 -0.79 8.89 -7.29
CA GLY A 39 -2.00 9.36 -7.93
C GLY A 39 -3.23 9.20 -7.04
N VAL A 40 -4.39 9.52 -7.60
CA VAL A 40 -5.71 9.29 -6.97
C VAL A 40 -6.57 8.51 -7.95
N VAL A 41 -7.39 7.59 -7.46
CA VAL A 41 -8.40 6.87 -8.25
C VAL A 41 -9.79 7.05 -7.66
N ALA A 42 -10.80 7.10 -8.53
CA ALA A 42 -12.19 7.04 -8.13
C ALA A 42 -12.55 5.64 -7.62
N SER A 43 -12.08 4.59 -8.29
CA SER A 43 -12.35 3.19 -7.91
C SER A 43 -11.12 2.46 -7.39
N ARG A 44 -11.25 1.81 -6.22
CA ARG A 44 -10.20 0.97 -5.63
C ARG A 44 -9.75 -0.21 -6.51
N ASN A 45 -10.55 -0.56 -7.52
CA ASN A 45 -10.30 -1.67 -8.45
C ASN A 45 -9.72 -1.21 -9.80
N ARG A 46 -9.37 0.08 -9.97
CA ARG A 46 -8.87 0.64 -11.24
C ARG A 46 -7.58 1.45 -11.10
N ALA A 47 -6.69 1.01 -10.22
CA ALA A 47 -5.32 1.49 -10.24
C ALA A 47 -4.63 1.15 -11.57
N PRO A 48 -3.67 1.97 -12.03
CA PRO A 48 -2.78 1.58 -13.12
C PRO A 48 -1.99 0.31 -12.78
N THR A 49 -1.54 -0.42 -13.80
CA THR A 49 -0.70 -1.61 -13.60
C THR A 49 0.53 -1.30 -12.74
N GLY A 50 0.75 -2.11 -11.71
CA GLY A 50 1.87 -1.96 -10.78
C GLY A 50 1.67 -0.87 -9.71
N TYR A 51 0.47 -0.30 -9.57
CA TYR A 51 0.13 0.59 -8.46
C TYR A 51 -0.68 -0.14 -7.37
N ASP A 52 -0.30 0.09 -6.13
CA ASP A 52 -1.08 -0.29 -4.94
C ASP A 52 -2.10 0.80 -4.63
N VAL A 53 -3.28 0.43 -4.11
CA VAL A 53 -4.30 1.38 -3.65
C VAL A 53 -4.37 1.39 -2.13
N VAL A 54 -4.26 2.58 -1.53
CA VAL A 54 -4.58 2.83 -0.13
C VAL A 54 -6.10 2.89 0.00
N ALA A 55 -6.76 1.73 -0.08
CA ALA A 55 -8.21 1.60 0.05
C ALA A 55 -8.66 1.48 1.51
N GLN A 56 -7.74 1.12 2.41
CA GLN A 56 -7.97 1.03 3.84
C GLN A 56 -6.82 1.68 4.62
N THR A 57 -7.14 2.18 5.81
CA THR A 57 -6.17 2.64 6.81
C THR A 57 -5.47 1.44 7.47
N ALA A 58 -4.40 1.70 8.24
CA ALA A 58 -3.63 0.63 8.91
C ALA A 58 -4.44 -0.15 9.97
N ASP A 59 -5.54 0.41 10.46
CA ASP A 59 -6.54 -0.21 11.35
C ASP A 59 -7.77 -0.77 10.61
N GLY A 60 -7.76 -0.76 9.27
CA GLY A 60 -8.75 -1.45 8.42
C GLY A 60 -10.01 -0.66 8.06
N VAL A 61 -10.09 0.63 8.42
CA VAL A 61 -11.21 1.53 8.06
C VAL A 61 -11.10 1.95 6.58
N ASP A 62 -12.21 2.21 5.90
CA ASP A 62 -12.22 2.67 4.50
C ASP A 62 -11.47 4.01 4.37
N ALA A 63 -10.43 4.06 3.54
CA ALA A 63 -9.56 5.24 3.37
C ALA A 63 -10.07 6.19 2.26
N ASP A 64 -11.38 6.36 2.15
CA ASP A 64 -12.00 7.30 1.23
C ASP A 64 -11.69 8.74 1.66
N LEU A 65 -10.97 9.47 0.80
CA LEU A 65 -10.52 10.83 1.05
C LEU A 65 -11.55 11.88 0.61
N TRP A 66 -12.68 11.47 0.01
CA TRP A 66 -13.74 12.38 -0.39
C TRP A 66 -14.78 12.58 0.72
N LYS A 67 -15.22 13.82 0.90
CA LYS A 67 -16.30 14.15 1.83
C LYS A 67 -17.65 14.21 1.10
N ASP A 68 -18.46 13.18 1.31
CA ASP A 68 -19.84 13.12 0.81
C ASP A 68 -20.70 14.27 1.36
N GLY A 69 -21.70 14.67 0.58
CA GLY A 69 -22.69 15.70 0.94
C GLY A 69 -24.11 15.11 0.98
N LEU A 70 -24.93 15.57 1.94
CA LEU A 70 -26.24 15.00 2.28
C LEU A 70 -27.24 14.88 1.09
N PHE A 71 -27.06 15.66 0.03
CA PHE A 71 -27.90 15.68 -1.16
C PHE A 71 -27.13 15.44 -2.47
N LYS A 72 -25.96 14.82 -2.41
CA LYS A 72 -25.14 14.49 -3.58
C LYS A 72 -24.92 12.99 -3.69
N SER A 73 -24.76 12.50 -4.93
CA SER A 73 -24.30 11.14 -5.18
C SER A 73 -22.96 10.91 -4.47
N LYS A 74 -22.78 9.71 -3.90
CA LYS A 74 -21.50 9.33 -3.30
C LYS A 74 -20.39 9.41 -4.36
N VAL A 75 -19.28 10.03 -3.98
CA VAL A 75 -18.03 10.07 -4.75
C VAL A 75 -16.93 9.54 -3.86
N THR A 76 -16.10 8.64 -4.39
CA THR A 76 -14.98 8.03 -3.67
C THR A 76 -13.65 8.52 -4.24
N ARG A 77 -12.63 8.66 -3.40
CA ARG A 77 -11.25 8.98 -3.80
C ARG A 77 -10.25 8.22 -2.93
N TYR A 78 -9.45 7.37 -3.55
CA TYR A 78 -8.39 6.62 -2.89
C TYR A 78 -7.03 7.03 -3.45
N LEU A 79 -6.03 7.19 -2.58
CA LEU A 79 -4.65 7.39 -3.01
C LEU A 79 -4.10 6.07 -3.57
N CYS A 80 -3.34 6.15 -4.66
CA CYS A 80 -2.57 5.02 -5.17
C CYS A 80 -1.11 5.42 -5.37
N PHE A 81 -0.19 4.47 -5.26
CA PHE A 81 1.24 4.71 -5.46
C PHE A 81 1.90 3.51 -6.13
N THR A 82 3.09 3.69 -6.69
CA THR A 82 3.94 2.59 -7.15
C THR A 82 5.37 2.75 -6.64
N ARG A 83 6.03 1.61 -6.42
CA ARG A 83 7.48 1.50 -6.20
C ARG A 83 8.20 0.89 -7.41
N SER A 84 7.49 0.69 -8.52
CA SER A 84 8.05 0.07 -9.73
C SER A 84 9.14 0.97 -10.33
N PHE A 85 10.33 0.41 -10.53
CA PHE A 85 11.46 1.11 -11.16
C PHE A 85 12.20 0.19 -12.13
N SER A 86 12.74 0.76 -13.20
CA SER A 86 13.57 0.03 -14.15
C SER A 86 15.04 0.07 -13.74
N LYS A 87 15.65 -1.09 -13.47
CA LYS A 87 17.05 -1.21 -13.01
C LYS A 87 18.07 -0.84 -14.08
N GLU A 88 17.77 -1.13 -15.34
CA GLU A 88 18.60 -0.84 -16.52
C GLU A 88 18.81 0.67 -16.78
N ASN A 89 17.88 1.52 -16.31
CA ASN A 89 17.91 2.97 -16.50
C ASN A 89 17.66 3.73 -15.18
N SER A 90 18.08 3.17 -14.05
CA SER A 90 17.76 3.67 -12.69
C SER A 90 18.14 5.13 -12.45
N HIS A 91 19.22 5.62 -13.09
CA HIS A 91 19.68 7.01 -13.03
C HIS A 91 18.73 8.03 -13.68
N LEU A 92 17.75 7.58 -14.47
CA LEU A 92 16.67 8.40 -15.04
C LEU A 92 15.36 8.30 -14.23
N GLY A 93 15.33 7.45 -13.20
CA GLY A 93 14.17 7.24 -12.35
C GLY A 93 13.97 8.41 -11.39
N ASN A 94 12.78 9.02 -11.41
CA ASN A 94 12.37 9.96 -10.38
C ASN A 94 11.82 9.22 -9.15
N VAL A 95 12.06 9.78 -7.98
CA VAL A 95 11.51 9.29 -6.69
C VAL A 95 10.72 10.40 -6.02
N LEU A 96 9.66 10.03 -5.32
CA LEU A 96 8.85 10.92 -4.51
C LEU A 96 9.61 11.24 -3.21
N VAL A 97 9.94 12.51 -3.01
CA VAL A 97 10.71 12.97 -1.83
C VAL A 97 9.88 13.81 -0.84
N ASP A 98 8.77 14.40 -1.29
CA ASP A 98 7.88 15.24 -0.47
C ASP A 98 6.44 15.20 -1.04
N MET A 99 5.46 15.41 -0.17
CA MET A 99 4.04 15.56 -0.51
C MET A 99 3.42 16.64 0.37
N LYS A 100 2.71 17.59 -0.26
CA LYS A 100 2.07 18.70 0.44
C LYS A 100 0.61 18.86 0.04
N LEU A 101 -0.28 18.95 1.03
CA LEU A 101 -1.63 19.43 0.85
C LEU A 101 -1.62 20.97 0.88
N ILE A 102 -2.25 21.59 -0.12
CA ILE A 102 -2.38 23.05 -0.29
C ILE A 102 -3.83 23.39 -0.63
N ASP A 103 -4.28 24.62 -0.36
CA ASP A 103 -5.56 25.10 -0.87
C ASP A 103 -5.46 25.32 -2.39
N ILE A 104 -6.58 25.22 -3.12
CA ILE A 104 -6.64 25.48 -4.56
C ILE A 104 -6.30 26.94 -4.92
N LYS A 105 -6.38 27.86 -3.94
CA LYS A 105 -5.99 29.27 -4.08
C LYS A 105 -4.51 29.52 -3.78
N ASP A 106 -3.80 28.58 -3.18
CA ASP A 106 -2.38 28.74 -2.87
C ASP A 106 -1.54 28.65 -4.14
N THR A 107 -0.49 29.48 -4.22
CA THR A 107 0.52 29.33 -5.29
C THR A 107 1.22 27.99 -5.16
N LEU A 108 1.20 27.18 -6.24
CA LEU A 108 1.91 25.91 -6.32
C LEU A 108 3.40 26.09 -5.90
N PRO A 109 3.88 25.41 -4.85
CA PRO A 109 5.26 25.55 -4.41
C PRO A 109 6.25 25.03 -5.47
N VAL A 110 7.41 25.67 -5.57
CA VAL A 110 8.48 25.28 -6.51
C VAL A 110 8.92 23.83 -6.22
N GLY A 111 9.02 23.02 -7.27
CA GLY A 111 9.40 21.61 -7.18
C GLY A 111 8.22 20.63 -7.01
N PHE A 112 6.99 21.11 -6.84
CA PHE A 112 5.79 20.27 -6.72
C PHE A 112 5.00 20.22 -8.02
N ILE A 113 4.27 19.11 -8.22
CA ILE A 113 3.26 18.94 -9.26
C ILE A 113 1.90 18.63 -8.61
N PRO A 114 0.79 19.24 -9.04
CA PRO A 114 -0.52 18.99 -8.46
C PRO A 114 -1.15 17.72 -9.03
N ILE A 115 -1.74 16.88 -8.17
CA ILE A 115 -2.61 15.79 -8.60
C ILE A 115 -4.02 16.37 -8.79
N GLN A 116 -4.36 16.81 -10.00
CA GLN A 116 -5.61 17.54 -10.28
C GLN A 116 -6.81 16.63 -10.59
N GLU A 117 -6.54 15.47 -11.17
CA GLU A 117 -7.54 14.51 -11.65
C GLU A 117 -7.25 13.10 -11.13
N THR A 118 -8.30 12.31 -11.07
CA THR A 118 -8.21 10.85 -10.90
C THR A 118 -7.61 10.21 -12.15
N VAL A 119 -6.75 9.21 -11.96
CA VAL A 119 -6.07 8.54 -13.08
C VAL A 119 -7.05 7.70 -13.91
N ASP A 120 -8.10 7.14 -13.28
CA ASP A 120 -9.03 6.18 -13.88
C ASP A 120 -10.30 6.79 -14.50
N THR A 121 -10.81 7.95 -14.03
CA THR A 121 -11.98 8.62 -14.65
C THR A 121 -11.72 10.01 -15.19
N ARG A 122 -10.58 10.64 -14.88
CA ARG A 122 -10.29 12.06 -15.17
C ARG A 122 -11.25 13.05 -14.51
N GLU A 123 -12.03 12.60 -13.52
CA GLU A 123 -12.73 13.50 -12.62
C GLU A 123 -11.74 14.19 -11.67
N SER A 124 -12.11 15.37 -11.16
CA SER A 124 -11.34 16.10 -10.15
C SER A 124 -10.95 15.21 -8.96
N SER A 125 -9.67 15.23 -8.59
CA SER A 125 -9.08 14.42 -7.51
C SER A 125 -9.63 14.78 -6.13
N PHE A 126 -9.75 16.08 -5.83
CA PHE A 126 -10.23 16.63 -4.56
C PHE A 126 -11.06 17.90 -4.81
N SER A 127 -12.07 18.13 -3.97
CA SER A 127 -12.88 19.36 -4.02
C SER A 127 -12.94 20.02 -2.65
N THR A 128 -12.40 21.24 -2.55
CA THR A 128 -12.54 22.08 -1.36
C THR A 128 -13.89 22.78 -1.39
N TYR A 129 -14.81 22.40 -0.51
CA TYR A 129 -16.03 23.18 -0.27
C TYR A 129 -15.69 24.41 0.57
N HIS A 130 -15.96 25.60 0.02
CA HIS A 130 -16.16 26.78 0.87
C HIS A 130 -17.45 26.60 1.67
N SER A 131 -17.34 26.43 2.99
CA SER A 131 -18.34 26.98 3.89
C SER A 131 -18.13 28.49 3.93
N SER A 132 -18.94 29.26 3.21
CA SER A 132 -19.06 30.69 3.50
C SER A 132 -19.56 30.84 4.93
N GLN A 133 -18.71 31.42 5.78
CA GLN A 133 -19.08 31.97 7.09
C GLN A 133 -19.61 33.39 6.89
#